data_AF-A0A9P3HKQ8-F1
#
_entry.id   AF-A0A9P3HKQ8-F1
#
_cell.length_a   1.000
_cell.length_b   1.000
_cell.length_c   1.000
_cell.angle_alpha   90.00
_cell.angle_beta   90.00
_cell.angle_gamma   90.00
#
_symmetry.space_group_name_H-M   'P 1'
#
loop_
_entity.id
_entity.type
_entity.pdbx_description
1 polymer ?
#
loop_
_entity_poly.entity_id
_entity_poly.type
_entity_poly.pdbx_seq_one_letter_code
_entity_poly.pdbx_strand_id
1 'polypeptide(L)'
;MKEKDLLSSFLVGNELHDSVTFQQFSNFFPSAYKNHPDVKSLYRAYLDSRHHVRSKVRRNIDVEVRRNPFQLDQLPAQPETQPSTTGEESSFSLNEDDMDIEDVDKSLTLDQAIQELVLAERIFKKEIRQLENECSNIAKDFQDLDRDMDAVDLPDMPSTGVDEEALMKDLQELLELSNAIMEGNSANP
;
A
#
# COMPACT_ATOMS: atom_id res chain seq x y z
N MET A 1 3.69 22.19 -12.41
CA MET A 1 2.54 22.05 -11.48
C MET A 1 1.21 21.72 -12.17
N LYS A 2 0.91 22.21 -13.38
CA LYS A 2 -0.41 22.09 -14.03
C LYS A 2 -0.95 20.66 -14.22
N GLU A 3 -0.10 19.68 -14.50
CA GLU A 3 -0.54 18.29 -14.72
C GLU A 3 -1.08 17.61 -13.45
N LYS A 4 -0.40 17.82 -12.31
CA LYS A 4 -0.87 17.29 -11.02
C LYS A 4 -2.23 17.85 -10.67
N ASP A 5 -2.43 19.14 -10.89
CA ASP A 5 -3.67 19.84 -10.57
C ASP A 5 -4.79 19.43 -11.55
N LEU A 6 -4.47 19.23 -12.84
CA LEU A 6 -5.40 18.71 -13.84
C LEU A 6 -5.84 17.27 -13.51
N LEU A 7 -4.90 16.36 -13.28
CA LEU A 7 -5.18 14.97 -12.91
C LEU A 7 -5.93 14.90 -11.56
N SER A 8 -5.56 15.75 -10.60
CA SER A 8 -6.25 15.82 -9.31
C SER A 8 -7.66 16.39 -9.46
N SER A 9 -7.88 17.38 -10.32
CA SER A 9 -9.21 17.93 -10.60
C SER A 9 -10.09 16.90 -11.31
N PHE A 10 -9.56 16.20 -12.30
CA PHE A 10 -10.33 15.25 -13.09
C PHE A 10 -10.62 13.94 -12.34
N LEU A 11 -9.58 13.34 -11.74
CA LEU A 11 -9.69 12.01 -11.12
C LEU A 11 -10.10 12.07 -9.64
N VAL A 12 -9.84 13.21 -8.98
CA VAL A 12 -10.12 13.40 -7.55
C VAL A 12 -11.03 14.59 -7.30
N GLY A 13 -11.33 15.44 -8.26
CA GLY A 13 -12.24 16.58 -8.04
C GLY A 13 -13.70 16.15 -7.89
N ASN A 14 -14.58 17.13 -8.00
CA ASN A 14 -16.03 16.92 -7.93
C ASN A 14 -16.59 16.31 -9.24
N GLU A 15 -15.77 16.21 -10.28
CA GLU A 15 -16.13 15.63 -11.58
C GLU A 15 -16.16 14.10 -11.57
N LEU A 16 -15.63 13.45 -10.52
CA LEU A 16 -15.92 12.05 -10.27
C LEU A 16 -17.37 11.97 -9.74
N HIS A 17 -18.29 11.82 -10.70
CA HIS A 17 -19.76 11.92 -10.67
C HIS A 17 -20.54 11.21 -9.54
N ASP A 18 -19.89 10.58 -8.56
CA ASP A 18 -20.55 9.76 -7.53
C ASP A 18 -20.50 10.37 -6.11
N SER A 19 -20.33 11.69 -5.94
CA SER A 19 -20.49 12.28 -4.60
C SER A 19 -21.98 12.39 -4.23
N VAL A 20 -22.53 11.29 -3.71
CA VAL A 20 -23.91 11.23 -3.21
C VAL A 20 -23.97 11.84 -1.81
N THR A 21 -24.84 12.83 -1.61
CA THR A 21 -25.14 13.38 -0.27
C THR A 21 -25.89 12.36 0.59
N PHE A 22 -25.87 12.49 1.92
CA PHE A 22 -26.64 11.58 2.79
C PHE A 22 -28.13 11.50 2.42
N GLN A 23 -28.72 12.64 2.00
CA GLN A 23 -30.13 12.68 1.59
C GLN A 23 -30.36 11.89 0.30
N GLN A 24 -29.47 11.98 -0.68
CA GLN A 24 -29.55 11.14 -1.89
C GLN A 24 -29.24 9.67 -1.58
N PHE A 25 -28.29 9.40 -0.68
CA PHE A 25 -27.91 8.05 -0.28
C PHE A 25 -29.06 7.33 0.42
N SER A 26 -29.73 8.01 1.35
CA SER A 26 -30.93 7.50 2.01
C SER A 26 -32.11 7.27 1.05
N ASN A 27 -32.14 7.93 -0.11
CA ASN A 27 -33.15 7.66 -1.14
C ASN A 27 -32.95 6.34 -1.87
N PHE A 28 -31.77 5.69 -1.77
CA PHE A 28 -31.58 4.33 -2.27
C PHE A 28 -32.28 3.27 -1.43
N PHE A 29 -32.74 3.63 -0.23
CA PHE A 29 -33.46 2.73 0.67
C PHE A 29 -34.97 2.96 0.59
N PRO A 30 -35.79 1.91 0.74
CA PRO A 30 -37.24 2.04 0.87
C PRO A 30 -37.62 3.00 2.01
N SER A 31 -38.76 3.68 1.88
CA SER A 31 -39.25 4.70 2.83
C SER A 31 -39.25 4.23 4.29
N ALA A 32 -39.55 2.95 4.54
CA ALA A 32 -39.54 2.34 5.87
C ALA A 32 -38.15 2.31 6.54
N TYR A 33 -37.07 2.29 5.76
CA TYR A 33 -35.69 2.11 6.25
C TYR A 33 -34.83 3.37 6.14
N LYS A 34 -35.30 4.46 5.51
CA LYS A 34 -34.52 5.69 5.30
C LYS A 34 -33.96 6.30 6.59
N ASN A 35 -34.72 6.18 7.67
CA ASN A 35 -34.36 6.73 8.99
C ASN A 35 -33.70 5.68 9.90
N HIS A 36 -33.42 4.48 9.40
CA HIS A 36 -32.79 3.42 10.19
C HIS A 36 -31.35 3.84 10.56
N PRO A 37 -30.89 3.59 11.81
CA PRO A 37 -29.53 3.95 12.24
C PRO A 37 -28.45 3.34 11.33
N ASP A 38 -28.68 2.15 10.79
CA ASP A 38 -27.72 1.46 9.92
C ASP A 38 -27.51 2.17 8.59
N VAL A 39 -28.48 2.93 8.07
CA VAL A 39 -28.29 3.73 6.85
C VAL A 39 -27.25 4.81 7.07
N LYS A 40 -27.19 5.40 8.28
CA LYS A 40 -26.12 6.33 8.65
C LYS A 40 -24.77 5.63 8.76
N SER A 41 -24.74 4.44 9.33
CA SER A 41 -23.51 3.63 9.43
C SER A 41 -22.98 3.23 8.05
N LEU A 42 -23.86 2.79 7.14
CA LEU A 42 -23.52 2.48 5.75
C LEU A 42 -23.02 3.70 4.99
N TYR A 43 -23.62 4.87 5.21
CA TYR A 43 -23.15 6.10 4.60
C TYR A 43 -21.75 6.50 5.10
N ARG A 44 -21.45 6.29 6.39
CA ARG A 44 -20.09 6.50 6.93
C ARG A 44 -19.09 5.55 6.27
N ALA A 45 -19.40 4.26 6.19
CA ALA A 45 -18.54 3.27 5.53
C ALA A 45 -18.32 3.59 4.04
N TYR A 46 -19.36 4.07 3.36
CA TYR A 46 -19.28 4.56 1.99
C TYR A 46 -18.30 5.74 1.85
N LEU A 47 -18.42 6.75 2.73
CA LEU A 47 -17.52 7.90 2.76
C LEU A 47 -16.08 7.48 3.03
N ASP A 48 -15.85 6.57 3.99
CA ASP A 48 -14.52 6.08 4.35
C ASP A 48 -13.85 5.34 3.18
N SER A 49 -14.58 4.43 2.53
CA SER A 49 -14.13 3.74 1.32
C SER A 49 -13.76 4.73 0.22
N ARG A 50 -14.61 5.74 0.00
CA ARG A 50 -14.36 6.81 -0.99
C ARG A 50 -13.13 7.64 -0.63
N HIS A 51 -12.94 8.01 0.63
CA HIS A 51 -11.75 8.73 1.09
C HIS A 51 -10.47 7.91 0.87
N HIS A 52 -10.54 6.60 1.11
CA HIS A 52 -9.43 5.69 0.86
C HIS A 52 -9.06 5.65 -0.63
N VAL A 53 -10.04 5.45 -1.51
CA VAL A 53 -9.83 5.44 -2.97
C VAL A 53 -9.26 6.77 -3.46
N ARG A 54 -9.83 7.91 -3.04
CA ARG A 54 -9.30 9.24 -3.42
C ARG A 54 -7.87 9.46 -2.93
N SER A 55 -7.53 8.96 -1.74
CA SER A 55 -6.17 9.04 -1.20
C SER A 55 -5.19 8.18 -1.99
N LYS A 56 -5.62 6.99 -2.44
CA LYS A 56 -4.82 6.12 -3.32
C LYS A 56 -4.58 6.77 -4.68
N VAL A 57 -5.62 7.32 -5.30
CA VAL A 57 -5.51 8.03 -6.59
C VAL A 57 -4.58 9.25 -6.46
N ARG A 58 -4.69 10.06 -5.40
CA ARG A 58 -3.75 11.17 -5.14
C ARG A 58 -2.29 10.72 -5.08
N ARG A 59 -2.01 9.63 -4.34
CA ARG A 59 -0.65 9.08 -4.27
C ARG A 59 -0.16 8.62 -5.64
N ASN A 60 -1.02 8.01 -6.45
CA ASN A 60 -0.66 7.58 -7.79
C ASN A 60 -0.38 8.77 -8.72
N ILE A 61 -1.19 9.83 -8.64
CA ILE A 61 -0.93 11.09 -9.38
C ILE A 61 0.42 11.67 -8.96
N ASP A 62 0.74 11.67 -7.67
CA ASP A 62 2.05 12.15 -7.20
C ASP A 62 3.22 11.32 -7.73
N VAL A 63 3.04 10.00 -7.88
CA VAL A 63 4.05 9.11 -8.47
C VAL A 63 4.20 9.37 -9.97
N GLU A 64 3.10 9.48 -10.71
CA GLU A 64 3.13 9.69 -12.16
C GLU A 64 3.69 11.07 -12.54
N VAL A 65 3.31 12.13 -11.82
CA VAL A 65 3.87 13.47 -12.04
C VAL A 65 5.39 13.51 -11.80
N ARG A 66 5.90 12.69 -10.88
CA ARG A 66 7.34 12.53 -10.65
C ARG A 66 8.01 11.63 -11.68
N ARG A 67 7.26 10.69 -12.28
CA ARG A 67 7.74 9.78 -13.32
C ARG A 67 7.74 10.42 -14.71
N ASN A 68 7.04 11.54 -14.90
CA ASN A 68 6.92 12.21 -16.19
C ASN A 68 8.30 12.64 -16.73
N PRO A 69 8.78 12.08 -17.86
CA PRO A 69 10.13 12.34 -18.38
C PRO A 69 10.34 13.79 -18.86
N PHE A 70 9.27 14.57 -19.02
CA PHE A 70 9.34 15.99 -19.43
C PHE A 70 9.87 16.95 -18.35
N GLN A 71 10.10 16.50 -17.11
CA GLN A 71 10.75 17.32 -16.07
C GLN A 71 12.25 17.01 -15.88
N LEU A 72 12.81 16.02 -16.59
CA LEU A 72 14.26 15.78 -16.56
C LEU A 72 15.08 16.81 -17.35
N ASP A 73 14.43 17.63 -18.19
CA ASP A 73 15.08 18.61 -19.08
C ASP A 73 15.24 20.02 -18.50
N GLN A 74 14.95 20.26 -17.21
CA GLN A 74 15.21 21.56 -16.57
C GLN A 74 16.17 21.51 -15.38
N LEU A 75 17.01 20.48 -15.30
CA LEU A 75 18.24 20.57 -14.52
C LEU A 75 19.38 20.89 -15.49
N PRO A 76 19.88 22.14 -15.55
CA PRO A 76 21.20 22.36 -16.13
C PRO A 76 22.16 21.50 -15.32
N ALA A 77 22.91 20.65 -16.02
CA ALA A 77 23.99 19.86 -15.44
C ALA A 77 24.89 20.76 -14.60
N GLN A 78 24.78 20.67 -13.27
CA GLN A 78 25.82 21.17 -12.38
C GLN A 78 26.77 20.02 -12.07
N PRO A 79 28.10 20.27 -12.19
CA PRO A 79 29.09 19.26 -11.89
C PRO A 79 29.13 19.02 -10.39
N GLU A 80 29.39 17.76 -10.05
CA GLU A 80 29.49 17.25 -8.69
C GLU A 80 30.32 18.14 -7.75
N THR A 81 29.79 18.43 -6.57
CA THR A 81 30.57 18.49 -5.33
C THR A 81 29.67 18.25 -4.12
N GLN A 82 30.23 17.55 -3.14
CA GLN A 82 29.57 16.79 -2.08
C GLN A 82 29.02 17.64 -0.89
N PRO A 83 28.74 17.04 0.28
CA PRO A 83 27.43 16.83 0.89
C PRO A 83 27.09 17.88 1.98
N SER A 84 25.81 18.12 2.32
CA SER A 84 25.33 18.58 3.65
C SER A 84 23.82 18.90 3.71
N THR A 85 23.12 18.21 4.62
CA THR A 85 22.14 18.69 5.63
C THR A 85 21.19 19.89 5.39
N THR A 86 19.89 19.62 5.58
CA THR A 86 18.81 20.44 6.21
C THR A 86 18.36 21.77 5.59
N GLY A 87 17.04 21.89 5.38
CA GLY A 87 16.28 23.12 5.68
C GLY A 87 15.93 24.08 4.53
N GLU A 88 14.62 24.21 4.30
CA GLU A 88 13.87 25.41 3.91
C GLU A 88 14.04 26.07 2.52
N GLU A 89 12.89 26.09 1.81
CA GLU A 89 12.25 27.25 1.18
C GLU A 89 13.14 28.21 0.36
N SER A 90 13.03 28.17 -0.98
CA SER A 90 13.31 29.36 -1.78
C SER A 90 12.39 29.47 -2.98
N SER A 91 11.58 30.51 -2.93
CA SER A 91 10.65 31.04 -3.92
C SER A 91 11.28 31.24 -5.31
N PHE A 92 10.52 30.95 -6.37
CA PHE A 92 10.74 31.58 -7.68
C PHE A 92 9.40 31.98 -8.31
N SER A 93 9.10 33.28 -8.22
CA SER A 93 8.11 33.95 -9.07
C SER A 93 8.65 34.02 -10.49
N LEU A 94 7.92 33.48 -11.47
CA LEU A 94 8.10 33.79 -12.87
C LEU A 94 6.74 33.97 -13.54
N ASN A 95 6.66 35.04 -14.30
CA ASN A 95 5.47 35.74 -14.75
C ASN A 95 4.55 34.87 -15.63
N GLU A 96 3.25 35.00 -15.38
CA GLU A 96 2.17 34.51 -16.23
C GLU A 96 1.89 35.56 -17.30
N ASP A 97 2.34 35.33 -18.53
CA ASP A 97 1.73 35.94 -19.71
C ASP A 97 1.40 34.82 -20.71
N ASP A 98 0.10 34.62 -20.84
CA ASP A 98 -0.66 34.19 -22.03
C ASP A 98 0.02 33.23 -23.01
N MET A 99 -0.33 31.94 -22.92
CA MET A 99 -0.27 31.05 -24.08
C MET A 99 -1.57 30.26 -24.18
N ASP A 100 -2.37 30.66 -25.17
CA ASP A 100 -3.53 29.96 -25.69
C ASP A 100 -3.21 28.48 -25.93
N ILE A 101 -4.09 27.61 -25.41
CA ILE A 101 -4.04 26.16 -25.63
C ILE A 101 -4.68 25.90 -26.99
N GLU A 102 -3.86 25.80 -28.04
CA GLU A 102 -4.27 25.11 -29.26
C GLU A 102 -4.00 23.61 -29.11
N ASP A 103 -5.07 22.81 -29.22
CA ASP A 103 -5.03 21.37 -29.47
C ASP A 103 -4.28 21.11 -30.79
N VAL A 104 -2.94 21.06 -30.72
CA VAL A 104 -2.10 20.64 -31.85
C VAL A 104 -1.87 19.15 -31.71
N ASP A 105 -2.49 18.40 -32.61
CA ASP A 105 -2.16 17.01 -32.96
C ASP A 105 -0.63 16.84 -32.96
N LYS A 106 -0.07 16.25 -31.90
CA LYS A 106 1.38 15.99 -31.77
C LYS A 106 1.78 14.84 -32.69
N SER A 107 1.73 15.09 -33.99
CA SER A 107 2.48 14.30 -34.96
C SER A 107 3.97 14.64 -34.77
N LEU A 108 4.65 13.85 -33.94
CA LEU A 108 6.10 13.96 -33.77
C LEU A 108 6.77 13.74 -35.13
N THR A 109 7.77 14.55 -35.43
CA THR A 109 8.62 14.26 -36.60
C THR A 109 9.38 12.96 -36.34
N LEU A 110 9.78 12.27 -37.41
CA LEU A 110 10.49 10.99 -37.29
C LEU A 110 11.74 11.10 -36.39
N ASP A 111 12.48 12.21 -36.50
CA ASP A 111 13.66 12.46 -35.67
C ASP A 111 13.31 12.64 -34.19
N GLN A 112 12.18 13.29 -33.88
CA GLN A 112 11.70 13.44 -32.51
C GLN A 112 11.23 12.09 -31.94
N ALA A 113 10.49 11.31 -32.72
CA ALA A 113 10.08 9.97 -32.32
C ALA A 113 11.29 9.04 -32.08
N ILE A 114 12.33 9.13 -32.91
CA ILE A 114 13.58 8.38 -32.71
C ILE A 114 14.25 8.80 -31.39
N GLN A 115 14.33 10.11 -31.10
CA GLN A 115 14.91 10.58 -29.85
C GLN A 115 14.12 10.09 -28.63
N GLU A 116 12.79 10.14 -28.68
CA GLU A 116 11.94 9.60 -27.61
C GLU A 116 12.15 8.10 -27.41
N LEU A 117 12.25 7.32 -28.49
CA LEU A 117 12.51 5.88 -28.41
C LEU A 117 13.88 5.57 -27.81
N VAL A 118 14.93 6.34 -28.13
CA VAL A 118 16.27 6.18 -27.53
C VAL A 118 16.25 6.49 -26.04
N LEU A 119 15.48 7.49 -25.61
CA LEU A 119 15.29 7.79 -24.19
C LEU A 119 14.51 6.69 -23.48
N ALA A 120 13.42 6.20 -24.09
CA ALA A 120 12.65 5.08 -23.57
C ALA A 120 13.52 3.82 -23.43
N GLU A 121 14.34 3.50 -24.43
CA GLU A 121 15.29 2.38 -24.38
C GLU A 121 16.24 2.50 -23.19
N ARG A 122 16.78 3.69 -22.93
CA ARG A 122 17.69 3.93 -21.80
C ARG A 122 16.98 3.75 -20.45
N ILE A 123 15.76 4.24 -20.33
CA ILE A 123 14.93 4.09 -19.12
C ILE A 123 14.65 2.60 -18.87
N PHE A 124 14.17 1.88 -19.88
CA PHE A 124 13.87 0.46 -19.73
C PHE A 124 15.10 -0.38 -19.44
N LYS A 125 16.26 -0.08 -20.04
CA LYS A 125 17.53 -0.75 -19.68
C LYS A 125 17.90 -0.54 -18.22
N LYS A 126 17.66 0.65 -17.66
CA LYS A 126 17.91 0.91 -16.24
C LYS A 126 16.93 0.15 -15.35
N GLU A 127 15.66 0.14 -15.70
CA GLU A 127 14.61 -0.58 -14.97
C GLU A 127 14.84 -2.09 -14.98
N ILE A 128 15.24 -2.67 -16.12
CA ILE A 128 15.63 -4.09 -16.22
C ILE A 128 16.79 -4.41 -15.28
N ARG A 129 17.86 -3.59 -15.29
CA ARG A 129 19.01 -3.81 -14.38
C ARG A 129 18.61 -3.71 -12.91
N GLN A 130 17.68 -2.81 -12.58
CA GLN A 130 17.16 -2.69 -11.23
C GLN A 130 16.40 -3.96 -10.84
N LEU A 131 15.50 -4.44 -11.70
CA LEU A 131 14.76 -5.68 -11.48
C LEU A 131 15.68 -6.89 -11.36
N GLU A 132 16.72 -6.99 -12.19
CA GLU A 132 17.72 -8.06 -12.11
C GLU A 132 18.43 -8.06 -10.75
N ASN A 133 18.78 -6.87 -10.23
CA ASN A 133 19.38 -6.75 -8.90
C ASN A 133 18.40 -7.12 -7.78
N GLU A 134 17.14 -6.68 -7.87
CA GLU A 134 16.10 -7.03 -6.90
C GLU A 134 15.85 -8.54 -6.88
N CYS A 135 15.75 -9.18 -8.05
CA CYS A 135 15.64 -10.64 -8.17
C CYS A 135 16.88 -11.35 -7.59
N SER A 136 18.08 -10.83 -7.86
CA SER A 136 19.30 -11.41 -7.29
C SER A 136 19.37 -11.28 -5.77
N ASN A 137 18.83 -10.20 -5.20
CA ASN A 137 18.79 -10.02 -3.75
C ASN A 137 17.78 -10.96 -3.11
N ILE A 138 16.56 -11.04 -3.67
CA ILE A 138 15.53 -11.98 -3.21
C ILE A 138 16.06 -13.42 -3.25
N ALA A 139 16.75 -13.81 -4.32
CA ALA A 139 17.32 -15.15 -4.42
C ALA A 139 18.38 -15.44 -3.33
N LYS A 140 19.16 -14.44 -2.91
CA LYS A 140 20.10 -14.57 -1.79
C LYS A 140 19.35 -14.68 -0.46
N ASP A 141 18.34 -13.83 -0.24
CA ASP A 141 17.54 -13.88 0.98
C ASP A 141 16.88 -15.27 1.15
N PHE A 142 16.41 -15.89 0.06
CA PHE A 142 15.91 -17.26 0.09
C PHE A 142 16.99 -18.29 0.45
N GLN A 143 18.21 -18.15 -0.10
CA GLN A 143 19.32 -19.06 0.22
C GLN A 143 19.77 -18.91 1.68
N ASP A 144 19.79 -17.69 2.19
CA ASP A 144 20.13 -17.42 3.59
C ASP A 144 19.07 -17.99 4.53
N LEU A 145 17.78 -17.84 4.19
CA LEU A 145 16.69 -18.44 4.96
C LEU A 145 16.72 -19.98 4.96
N ASP A 146 16.98 -20.60 3.80
CA ASP A 146 17.11 -22.05 3.66
C ASP A 146 18.25 -22.58 4.54
N ARG A 147 19.39 -21.88 4.53
CA ARG A 147 20.53 -22.18 5.40
C ARG A 147 20.19 -21.98 6.89
N ASP A 148 19.47 -20.93 7.24
CA ASP A 148 19.04 -20.69 8.62
C ASP A 148 18.07 -21.77 9.09
N MET A 149 17.19 -22.28 8.22
CA MET A 149 16.31 -23.41 8.53
C MET A 149 17.09 -24.71 8.75
N ASP A 150 18.09 -25.00 7.90
CA ASP A 150 18.96 -26.16 8.07
C ASP A 150 19.83 -26.07 9.34
N ALA A 151 20.13 -24.85 9.80
CA ALA A 151 20.89 -24.61 11.02
C ALA A 151 20.07 -24.78 12.30
N VAL A 152 18.74 -24.89 12.20
CA VAL A 152 17.89 -25.27 13.34
C VAL A 152 18.03 -26.78 13.55
N ASP A 153 19.07 -27.16 14.30
CA ASP A 153 19.14 -28.48 14.93
C ASP A 153 17.97 -28.56 15.93
N LEU A 154 16.87 -29.16 15.48
CA LEU A 154 15.87 -29.68 16.40
C LEU A 154 16.61 -30.72 17.25
N PRO A 155 16.65 -30.57 18.58
CA PRO A 155 17.18 -31.64 19.42
C PRO A 155 16.42 -32.90 19.02
N ASP A 156 17.15 -33.96 18.70
CA ASP A 156 16.60 -35.31 18.60
C ASP A 156 15.88 -35.55 19.93
N MET A 157 14.56 -35.30 19.95
CA MET A 157 13.74 -35.59 21.10
C MET A 157 13.71 -37.10 21.15
N PRO A 158 14.43 -37.76 22.09
CA PRO A 158 14.27 -39.18 22.22
C PRO A 158 12.79 -39.41 22.49
N SER A 159 12.14 -40.24 21.67
CA SER A 159 10.73 -40.67 21.86
C SER A 159 10.56 -41.54 23.12
N THR A 160 11.48 -41.44 24.07
CA THR A 160 11.66 -42.23 25.27
C THR A 160 11.93 -41.22 26.39
N GLY A 161 10.92 -40.92 27.19
CA GLY A 161 11.11 -39.99 28.31
C GLY A 161 9.87 -39.30 28.87
N VAL A 162 8.68 -39.54 28.32
CA VAL A 162 7.48 -39.41 29.16
C VAL A 162 7.39 -40.70 29.93
N ASP A 163 7.73 -40.66 31.22
CA ASP A 163 7.52 -41.78 32.12
C ASP A 163 5.99 -41.96 32.24
N GLU A 164 5.46 -42.83 31.38
CA GLU A 164 4.02 -43.02 31.16
C GLU A 164 3.31 -43.39 32.46
N GLU A 165 4.04 -44.03 33.38
CA GLU A 165 3.60 -44.36 34.73
C GLU A 165 3.45 -43.12 35.62
N ALA A 166 4.38 -42.17 35.55
CA ALA A 166 4.26 -40.89 36.26
C ALA A 166 3.12 -40.04 35.70
N LEU A 167 2.96 -40.00 34.37
CA LEU A 167 1.88 -39.27 33.72
C LEU A 167 0.50 -39.88 34.04
N MET A 168 0.39 -41.21 34.05
CA MET A 168 -0.85 -41.89 34.45
C MET A 168 -1.19 -41.62 35.91
N LYS A 169 -0.20 -41.60 36.79
CA LYS A 169 -0.40 -41.29 38.21
C LYS A 169 -0.91 -39.86 38.39
N ASP A 170 -0.31 -38.87 37.73
CA ASP A 170 -0.74 -37.48 37.80
C ASP A 170 -2.16 -37.28 37.24
N LEU A 171 -2.51 -37.98 36.15
CA LEU A 171 -3.87 -37.98 35.62
C LEU A 171 -4.88 -38.62 36.59
N GLN A 172 -4.46 -39.66 37.30
CA GLN A 172 -5.30 -40.35 38.27
C GLN A 172 -5.52 -39.49 39.53
N GLU A 173 -4.49 -38.81 40.02
CA GLU A 173 -4.60 -37.82 41.11
C GLU A 173 -5.51 -36.65 40.71
N LEU A 174 -5.43 -36.18 39.47
CA LEU A 174 -6.32 -35.14 38.96
C LEU A 174 -7.78 -35.60 38.88
N LEU A 175 -8.00 -36.86 38.50
CA LEU A 175 -9.33 -37.47 38.40
C LEU A 175 -9.96 -37.68 39.78
N GLU A 176 -9.16 -38.10 40.78
CA GLU A 176 -9.59 -38.19 42.17
C GLU A 176 -9.93 -36.81 42.76
N LEU A 177 -9.11 -35.78 42.48
CA LEU A 177 -9.40 -34.42 42.91
C LEU A 177 -10.69 -33.88 42.28
N SER A 178 -10.90 -34.14 40.99
CA SER A 178 -12.14 -33.75 40.30
C SER A 178 -13.37 -34.46 40.89
N ASN A 179 -13.26 -35.73 41.23
CA ASN A 179 -14.35 -36.48 41.84
C ASN A 179 -14.64 -35.97 43.27
N ALA A 180 -13.61 -35.65 44.05
CA ALA A 180 -13.77 -35.06 45.38
C ALA A 180 -14.47 -33.69 45.35
N ILE A 181 -14.18 -32.86 44.35
CA ILE A 181 -14.86 -31.56 44.14
C ILE A 181 -16.32 -31.78 43.74
N MET A 182 -16.61 -32.79 42.91
CA MET A 182 -17.98 -33.13 42.49
C MET A 182 -18.83 -33.70 43.64
N GLU A 183 -18.26 -34.55 44.48
CA GLU A 183 -18.94 -35.11 45.66
C GLU A 183 -19.13 -34.07 46.78
N GLY A 184 -18.15 -33.18 46.97
CA GLY A 184 -18.26 -32.06 47.92
C GLY A 184 -19.35 -31.04 47.56
N ASN A 185 -19.70 -30.90 46.28
CA ASN A 185 -20.78 -30.02 45.82
C ASN A 185 -22.18 -30.67 45.88
N SER A 186 -22.29 -31.99 46.11
CA SER A 186 -23.59 -32.67 46.25
C SER A 186 -24.07 -32.78 47.70
N ALA A 187 -23.31 -32.27 48.67
CA ALA A 187 -23.60 -32.33 50.11
C ALA A 187 -23.95 -30.97 50.75
N ASN A 188 -24.41 -29.99 49.96
CA ASN A 188 -24.92 -28.73 50.48
C ASN A 188 -26.34 -28.47 49.91
N PRO A 189 -27.41 -28.90 50.62
CA PRO A 189 -28.77 -28.45 50.31
C PRO A 189 -28.98 -26.96 50.66
#